data_AF-A0A800M6Y0-F1
#
_entry.id   AF-A0A800M6Y0-F1
#
_cell.length_a   1.000
_cell.length_b   1.000
_cell.length_c   1.000
_cell.angle_alpha   90.00
_cell.angle_beta   90.00
_cell.angle_gamma   90.00
#
_symmetry.space_group_name_H-M   'P 1'
#
loop_
_entity.id
_entity.type
_entity.pdbx_description
1 polymer ?
#
loop_
_entity_poly.entity_id
_entity_poly.type
_entity_poly.pdbx_seq_one_letter_code
_entity_poly.pdbx_strand_id
1 'polypeptide(L)'
;LCLFDPLGNETEWTSSKVGFRRVEIKNRELLINARPVLIQGVNRHEHDPLNGKTVSRKSMLEDIRLMKQYNFNAVRCAHYPNDPHWYELCDEYGIYVVDEANIETHHYYGRLCREPQWASAFLDRTRRMVETNKNHPCIIMWSLGNESGYGPNHAACAGWIRERDSSRLLHYEGALR
;
A
#
# COMPACT_ATOMS: atom_id res chain seq x y z
N LEU A 1 4.87 7.77 -21.33
CA LEU A 1 3.85 8.79 -21.67
C LEU A 1 4.60 10.03 -22.07
N CYS A 2 4.21 10.64 -23.19
CA CYS A 2 4.80 11.88 -23.71
C CYS A 2 3.68 12.92 -23.83
N LEU A 3 3.96 14.15 -23.40
CA LEU A 3 3.12 15.31 -23.65
C LEU A 3 3.63 16.02 -24.90
N PHE A 4 2.72 16.32 -25.82
CA PHE A 4 3.01 17.06 -27.04
C PHE A 4 2.32 18.43 -27.00
N ASP A 5 2.96 19.46 -27.52
CA ASP A 5 2.35 20.76 -27.77
C ASP A 5 1.37 20.71 -28.98
N PRO A 6 0.59 21.77 -29.25
CA PRO A 6 -0.32 21.81 -30.40
C PRO A 6 0.35 21.73 -31.78
N LEU A 7 1.67 21.92 -31.85
CA LEU A 7 2.46 21.81 -33.08
C LEU A 7 3.06 20.40 -33.27
N GLY A 8 2.86 19.51 -32.29
CA GLY A 8 3.36 18.14 -32.31
C GLY A 8 4.77 17.98 -31.75
N ASN A 9 5.33 18.99 -31.08
CA ASN A 9 6.64 18.88 -30.43
C ASN A 9 6.50 18.26 -29.03
N GLU A 10 7.46 17.43 -28.66
CA GLU A 10 7.55 16.81 -27.34
C GLU A 10 7.92 17.85 -26.27
N THR A 11 7.18 17.90 -25.16
CA THR A 11 7.41 18.85 -24.07
C THR A 11 7.83 18.19 -22.76
N GLU A 12 7.25 17.02 -22.44
CA GLU A 12 7.53 16.31 -21.19
C GLU A 12 7.38 14.80 -21.35
N TRP A 13 8.17 14.06 -20.58
CA TRP A 13 8.14 12.60 -20.55
C TRP A 13 8.02 12.07 -19.14
N THR A 14 7.20 11.03 -18.98
CA THR A 14 7.16 10.23 -17.76
C THR A 14 6.98 8.75 -18.09
N SER A 15 7.42 7.88 -17.20
CA SER A 15 7.30 6.44 -17.36
C SER A 15 7.12 5.74 -16.02
N SER A 16 6.63 4.50 -16.08
CA SER A 16 6.53 3.62 -14.92
C SER A 16 6.66 2.18 -15.39
N LYS A 17 7.15 1.29 -14.53
CA LYS A 17 7.19 -0.15 -14.81
C LYS A 17 5.77 -0.70 -14.74
N VAL A 18 5.38 -1.53 -15.71
CA VAL A 18 4.04 -2.12 -15.78
C VAL A 18 4.11 -3.61 -15.50
N GLY A 19 3.29 -4.09 -14.57
CA GLY A 19 3.11 -5.51 -14.28
C GLY A 19 1.67 -5.95 -14.57
N PHE A 20 1.50 -6.77 -15.61
CA PHE A 20 0.18 -7.33 -15.94
C PHE A 20 -0.23 -8.34 -14.86
N ARG A 21 -1.26 -7.98 -14.09
CA ARG A 21 -1.86 -8.88 -13.13
C ARG A 21 -3.34 -8.56 -12.91
N ARG A 22 -4.04 -9.50 -12.29
CA ARG A 22 -5.38 -9.30 -11.74
C ARG A 22 -5.44 -9.83 -10.32
N VAL A 23 -5.96 -9.02 -9.39
CA VAL A 23 -6.17 -9.39 -7.98
C VAL A 23 -7.66 -9.54 -7.74
N GLU A 24 -8.08 -10.69 -7.22
CA GLU A 24 -9.50 -10.99 -7.03
C GLU A 24 -9.72 -11.79 -5.74
N ILE A 25 -10.93 -11.72 -5.20
CA ILE A 25 -11.44 -12.73 -4.26
C ILE A 25 -12.53 -13.52 -4.97
N LYS A 26 -12.40 -14.85 -5.00
CA LYS A 26 -13.45 -15.76 -5.50
C LYS A 26 -13.50 -16.97 -4.60
N ASN A 27 -14.71 -17.45 -4.28
CA ASN A 27 -14.90 -18.62 -3.40
C ASN A 27 -14.12 -18.54 -2.07
N ARG A 28 -14.00 -17.32 -1.51
CA ARG A 28 -13.24 -17.02 -0.28
C ARG A 28 -11.72 -17.21 -0.39
N GLU A 29 -11.17 -17.27 -1.60
CA GLU A 29 -9.73 -17.35 -1.85
C GLU A 29 -9.20 -16.05 -2.45
N LEU A 30 -8.01 -15.63 -2.02
CA LEU A 30 -7.23 -14.60 -2.68
C LEU A 30 -6.61 -15.18 -3.95
N LEU A 31 -6.96 -14.60 -5.11
CA LEU A 31 -6.43 -15.00 -6.40
C LEU A 31 -5.54 -13.92 -6.98
N ILE A 32 -4.36 -14.32 -7.47
CA ILE A 32 -3.52 -13.52 -8.36
C ILE A 32 -3.48 -14.23 -9.71
N ASN A 33 -3.91 -13.56 -10.77
CA ASN A 33 -4.01 -14.14 -12.12
C ASN A 33 -4.82 -15.44 -12.15
N ALA A 34 -5.98 -15.42 -11.47
CA ALA A 34 -6.91 -16.55 -11.33
C ALA A 34 -6.33 -17.80 -10.63
N ARG A 35 -5.19 -17.68 -9.92
CA ARG A 35 -4.59 -18.76 -9.12
C ARG A 35 -4.61 -18.38 -7.64
N PRO A 36 -4.99 -19.31 -6.74
CA PRO A 36 -4.93 -19.05 -5.31
C PRO A 36 -3.48 -18.85 -4.88
N VAL A 37 -3.27 -17.87 -3.99
CA VAL A 37 -1.95 -17.55 -3.45
C VAL A 37 -1.96 -17.70 -1.93
N LEU A 38 -1.01 -18.49 -1.42
CA LEU A 38 -0.68 -18.51 0.00
C LEU A 38 0.26 -17.34 0.32
N ILE A 39 -0.17 -16.45 1.21
CA ILE A 39 0.65 -15.33 1.67
C ILE A 39 1.63 -15.83 2.73
N GLN A 40 2.92 -15.78 2.41
CA GLN A 40 4.03 -15.98 3.34
C GLN A 40 4.63 -14.60 3.60
N GLY A 41 3.96 -13.86 4.48
CA GLY A 41 4.19 -12.43 4.68
C GLY A 41 4.92 -12.09 5.97
N VAL A 42 5.57 -10.93 5.99
CA VAL A 42 6.16 -10.31 7.18
C VAL A 42 5.74 -8.84 7.27
N ASN A 43 5.64 -8.30 8.50
CA ASN A 43 5.51 -6.85 8.69
C ASN A 43 6.91 -6.24 8.70
N ARG A 44 7.11 -5.15 7.96
CA ARG A 44 8.38 -4.44 7.93
C ARG A 44 8.17 -2.97 8.28
N HIS A 45 8.86 -2.51 9.32
CA HIS A 45 9.05 -1.09 9.56
C HIS A 45 10.29 -0.60 8.82
N GLU A 46 10.26 0.65 8.35
CA GLU A 46 11.49 1.35 7.97
C GLU A 46 12.28 1.66 9.23
N HIS A 47 13.38 0.96 9.41
CA HIS A 47 14.30 1.16 10.51
C HIS A 47 15.73 0.82 10.10
N ASP A 48 16.66 1.68 10.52
CA ASP A 48 18.10 1.47 10.42
C ASP A 48 18.71 1.68 11.82
N PRO A 49 19.59 0.78 12.28
CA PRO A 49 20.14 0.85 13.64
C PRO A 49 21.02 2.07 13.89
N LEU A 50 21.56 2.70 12.84
CA LEU A 50 22.42 3.88 12.95
C LEU A 50 21.66 5.17 12.58
N ASN A 51 20.77 5.10 11.59
CA ASN A 51 20.10 6.26 11.00
C ASN A 51 18.62 6.38 11.39
N GLY A 52 18.13 5.53 12.30
CA GLY A 52 16.77 5.61 12.84
C GLY A 52 15.72 5.22 11.82
N LYS A 53 14.98 6.20 11.27
CA LYS A 53 13.93 5.99 10.26
C LYS A 53 14.38 6.27 8.83
N THR A 54 15.60 6.77 8.65
CA THR A 54 16.19 7.00 7.33
C THR A 54 16.85 5.70 6.86
N VAL A 55 16.13 4.92 6.06
CA VAL A 55 16.62 3.67 5.48
C VAL A 55 17.25 3.92 4.10
N SER A 56 18.42 3.33 3.85
CA SER A 56 19.06 3.44 2.53
C SER A 56 18.47 2.43 1.54
N ARG A 57 18.51 2.75 0.23
CA ARG A 57 18.13 1.81 -0.83
C ARG A 57 18.91 0.49 -0.76
N LYS A 58 20.18 0.54 -0.32
CA LYS A 58 21.00 -0.66 -0.10
C LYS A 58 20.40 -1.56 0.99
N SER A 59 19.97 -0.97 2.11
CA SER A 59 19.33 -1.69 3.21
C SER A 59 17.99 -2.30 2.78
N MET A 60 17.15 -1.54 2.07
CA MET A 60 15.90 -2.06 1.48
C MET A 60 16.13 -3.29 0.60
N LEU A 61 17.14 -3.22 -0.27
CA LEU A 61 17.48 -4.35 -1.15
C LEU A 61 17.98 -5.56 -0.36
N GLU A 62 18.70 -5.35 0.74
CA GLU A 62 19.13 -6.44 1.61
C GLU A 62 17.94 -7.11 2.32
N ASP A 63 16.99 -6.32 2.84
CA ASP A 63 15.74 -6.85 3.40
C ASP A 63 15.01 -7.72 2.38
N ILE A 64 14.91 -7.28 1.12
CA ILE A 64 14.28 -8.06 0.05
C ILE A 64 15.02 -9.36 -0.22
N ARG A 65 16.36 -9.33 -0.28
CA ARG A 65 17.15 -10.55 -0.47
C ARG A 65 16.93 -11.54 0.65
N LEU A 66 16.99 -11.09 1.90
CA LEU A 66 16.74 -11.94 3.07
C LEU A 66 15.33 -12.52 3.03
N MET A 67 14.29 -11.69 2.81
CA MET A 67 12.92 -12.16 2.68
C MET A 67 12.80 -13.28 1.64
N LYS A 68 13.37 -13.09 0.44
CA LYS A 68 13.35 -14.10 -0.63
C LYS A 68 14.12 -15.37 -0.27
N GLN A 69 15.29 -15.25 0.36
CA GLN A 69 16.09 -16.39 0.82
C GLN A 69 15.37 -17.24 1.87
N TYR A 70 14.55 -16.61 2.70
CA TYR A 70 13.74 -17.27 3.72
C TYR A 70 12.29 -17.54 3.27
N ASN A 71 12.05 -17.59 1.95
CA ASN A 71 10.78 -17.98 1.32
C ASN A 71 9.58 -17.07 1.64
N PHE A 72 9.80 -15.83 2.07
CA PHE A 72 8.73 -14.84 2.13
C PHE A 72 8.37 -14.37 0.71
N ASN A 73 7.08 -14.18 0.48
CA ASN A 73 6.55 -13.69 -0.80
C ASN A 73 5.76 -12.37 -0.65
N ALA A 74 5.56 -11.90 0.59
CA ALA A 74 4.79 -10.69 0.85
C ALA A 74 5.35 -9.85 2.00
N VAL A 75 5.03 -8.56 1.97
CA VAL A 75 5.35 -7.61 3.02
C VAL A 75 4.16 -6.69 3.27
N ARG A 76 3.90 -6.40 4.55
CA ARG A 76 2.99 -5.32 4.96
C ARG A 76 3.82 -4.10 5.37
N CYS A 77 3.46 -2.94 4.81
CA CYS A 77 4.04 -1.64 5.14
C CYS A 77 3.56 -1.17 6.54
N ALA A 78 4.02 -1.82 7.59
CA ALA A 78 3.63 -1.52 8.97
C ALA A 78 4.23 -0.16 9.41
N HIS A 79 3.46 0.87 9.78
CA HIS A 79 2.01 1.05 9.63
C HIS A 79 1.74 2.35 8.86
N TYR A 80 2.42 2.51 7.73
CA TYR A 80 2.47 3.74 6.94
C TYR A 80 3.05 3.48 5.54
N PRO A 81 2.76 4.34 4.55
CA PRO A 81 3.40 4.23 3.24
C PRO A 81 4.92 4.36 3.40
N ASN A 82 5.66 3.42 2.84
CA ASN A 82 7.13 3.41 2.84
C ASN A 82 7.71 4.38 1.80
N ASP A 83 9.04 4.55 1.80
CA ASP A 83 9.78 5.29 0.78
C ASP A 83 9.44 4.81 -0.66
N PRO A 84 9.29 5.71 -1.65
CA PRO A 84 8.94 5.34 -3.03
C PRO A 84 9.83 4.24 -3.65
N HIS A 85 11.13 4.22 -3.32
CA HIS A 85 12.06 3.21 -3.86
C HIS A 85 11.73 1.79 -3.37
N TRP A 86 11.02 1.65 -2.25
CA TRP A 86 10.58 0.35 -1.74
C TRP A 86 9.66 -0.36 -2.72
N TYR A 87 8.68 0.36 -3.28
CA TYR A 87 7.70 -0.21 -4.21
C TYR A 87 8.36 -0.55 -5.55
N GLU A 88 9.28 0.28 -6.04
CA GLU A 88 10.07 -0.01 -7.25
C GLU A 88 10.89 -1.31 -7.09
N LEU A 89 11.48 -1.53 -5.92
CA LEU A 89 12.20 -2.75 -5.61
C LEU A 89 11.23 -3.94 -5.48
N CYS A 90 10.09 -3.79 -4.82
CA CYS A 90 9.10 -4.86 -4.71
C CYS A 90 8.52 -5.26 -6.07
N ASP A 91 8.31 -4.29 -6.96
CA ASP A 91 7.91 -4.53 -8.36
C ASP A 91 8.96 -5.36 -9.11
N GLU A 92 10.24 -5.02 -8.93
CA GLU A 92 11.36 -5.66 -9.64
C GLU A 92 11.68 -7.06 -9.12
N TYR A 93 11.68 -7.26 -7.80
CA TYR A 93 12.08 -8.52 -7.17
C TYR A 93 10.92 -9.48 -6.90
N GLY A 94 9.69 -9.05 -7.13
CA GLY A 94 8.49 -9.87 -6.99
C GLY A 94 8.18 -10.18 -5.53
N ILE A 95 7.66 -9.17 -4.82
CA ILE A 95 7.10 -9.26 -3.47
C ILE A 95 5.69 -8.67 -3.50
N TYR A 96 4.70 -9.36 -2.95
CA TYR A 96 3.36 -8.81 -2.76
C TYR A 96 3.35 -7.79 -1.62
N VAL A 97 2.71 -6.64 -1.85
CA VAL A 97 2.68 -5.54 -0.88
C VAL A 97 1.24 -5.28 -0.41
N VAL A 98 1.09 -5.14 0.91
CA VAL A 98 -0.04 -4.45 1.53
C VAL A 98 0.44 -3.05 1.88
N ASP A 99 -0.02 -2.06 1.12
CA ASP A 99 0.31 -0.66 1.36
C ASP A 99 -0.72 -0.06 2.32
N GLU A 100 -0.25 0.61 3.38
CA GLU A 100 -1.06 0.94 4.55
C GLU A 100 -1.05 2.42 4.85
N ALA A 101 -2.23 3.01 4.97
CA ALA A 101 -2.36 4.43 5.28
C ALA A 101 -1.72 4.71 6.65
N ASN A 102 -1.02 5.84 6.78
CA ASN A 102 -0.38 6.26 8.02
C ASN A 102 -1.43 6.77 9.03
N ILE A 103 -2.28 5.86 9.51
CA ILE A 103 -3.39 6.12 10.43
C ILE A 103 -3.29 5.08 11.54
N GLU A 104 -2.78 5.52 12.69
CA GLU A 104 -2.80 4.73 13.91
C GLU A 104 -3.17 5.61 15.09
N THR A 105 -4.20 5.21 15.82
CA THR A 105 -4.74 5.94 16.97
C THR A 105 -4.91 5.01 18.15
N HIS A 106 -3.94 4.10 18.33
CA HIS A 106 -3.99 3.03 19.34
C HIS A 106 -4.35 3.57 20.73
N HIS A 107 -3.71 4.66 21.16
CA HIS A 107 -4.00 5.28 22.46
C HIS A 107 -5.43 5.83 22.58
N TYR A 108 -6.07 6.20 21.47
CA TYR A 108 -7.43 6.71 21.38
C TYR A 108 -8.36 5.75 20.62
N TYR A 109 -8.15 4.44 20.84
CA TYR A 109 -8.80 3.37 20.06
C TYR A 109 -10.33 3.57 19.97
N GLY A 110 -10.85 3.61 18.74
CA GLY A 110 -12.30 3.75 18.50
C GLY A 110 -12.87 5.15 18.70
N ARG A 111 -12.07 6.14 19.12
CA ARG A 111 -12.51 7.53 19.32
C ARG A 111 -12.37 8.36 18.05
N LEU A 112 -11.14 8.61 17.59
CA LEU A 112 -10.89 9.56 16.50
C LEU A 112 -11.51 9.11 15.17
N CYS A 113 -11.67 7.80 14.96
CA CYS A 113 -12.35 7.26 13.78
C CYS A 113 -13.88 7.50 13.76
N ARG A 114 -14.46 7.97 14.87
CA ARG A 114 -15.89 8.29 15.02
C ARG A 114 -16.16 9.79 15.15
N GLU A 115 -15.14 10.60 15.33
CA GLU A 115 -15.26 12.05 15.44
C GLU A 115 -15.24 12.69 14.03
N PRO A 116 -16.32 13.37 13.59
CA PRO A 116 -16.40 13.92 12.23
C PRO A 116 -15.32 14.97 11.91
N GLN A 117 -14.84 15.69 12.93
CA GLN A 117 -13.75 16.67 12.76
C GLN A 117 -12.43 16.06 12.25
N TRP A 118 -12.25 14.73 12.40
CA TRP A 118 -11.08 14.00 11.92
C TRP A 118 -11.28 13.35 10.54
N ALA A 119 -12.48 13.43 9.95
CA ALA A 119 -12.80 12.78 8.67
C ALA A 119 -11.87 13.22 7.54
N SER A 120 -11.57 14.53 7.45
CA SER A 120 -10.67 15.08 6.44
C SER A 120 -9.23 14.56 6.59
N ALA A 121 -8.74 14.43 7.83
CA ALA A 121 -7.40 13.92 8.10
C ALA A 121 -7.24 12.44 7.73
N PHE A 122 -8.27 11.62 8.00
CA PHE A 122 -8.30 10.22 7.59
C PHE A 122 -8.33 10.08 6.06
N LEU A 123 -9.20 10.86 5.40
CA LEU A 123 -9.30 10.86 3.95
C LEU A 123 -8.02 11.36 3.27
N ASP A 124 -7.37 12.41 3.76
CA ASP A 124 -6.13 12.92 3.17
C ASP A 124 -5.02 11.86 3.14
N ARG A 125 -4.76 11.23 4.29
CA ARG A 125 -3.76 10.16 4.43
C ARG A 125 -4.04 8.99 3.49
N THR A 126 -5.31 8.62 3.37
CA THR A 126 -5.76 7.55 2.49
C THR A 126 -5.59 7.91 1.01
N ARG A 127 -6.07 9.09 0.63
CA ARG A 127 -6.04 9.59 -0.76
C ARG A 127 -4.62 9.70 -1.28
N ARG A 128 -3.74 10.31 -0.49
CA ARG A 128 -2.36 10.54 -0.89
C ARG A 128 -1.56 9.25 -1.03
N MET A 129 -1.81 8.23 -0.21
CA MET A 129 -1.23 6.91 -0.38
C MET A 129 -1.65 6.31 -1.74
N VAL A 130 -2.95 6.20 -1.98
CA VAL A 130 -3.46 5.57 -3.21
C VAL A 130 -3.04 6.35 -4.45
N GLU A 131 -3.17 7.67 -4.45
CA GLU A 131 -2.85 8.46 -5.65
C GLU A 131 -1.36 8.38 -6.03
N THR A 132 -0.48 8.32 -5.04
CA THR A 132 0.96 8.17 -5.25
C THR A 132 1.30 6.76 -5.75
N ASN A 133 0.72 5.72 -5.13
CA ASN A 133 1.23 4.37 -5.27
C ASN A 133 0.40 3.46 -6.21
N LYS A 134 -0.77 3.90 -6.70
CA LYS A 134 -1.71 3.08 -7.51
C LYS A 134 -1.13 2.41 -8.76
N ASN A 135 0.00 2.90 -9.28
CA ASN A 135 0.63 2.34 -10.48
C ASN A 135 1.57 1.16 -10.18
N HIS A 136 1.93 0.91 -8.91
CA HIS A 136 2.85 -0.17 -8.55
C HIS A 136 2.17 -1.55 -8.63
N PRO A 137 2.69 -2.49 -9.44
CA PRO A 137 2.13 -3.83 -9.52
C PRO A 137 2.36 -4.71 -8.30
N CYS A 138 3.34 -4.44 -7.45
CA CYS A 138 3.56 -5.21 -6.23
C CYS A 138 2.39 -5.08 -5.24
N ILE A 139 1.69 -3.94 -5.24
CA ILE A 139 0.60 -3.68 -4.29
C ILE A 139 -0.63 -4.48 -4.68
N ILE A 140 -1.05 -5.39 -3.81
CA ILE A 140 -2.24 -6.24 -4.00
C ILE A 140 -3.41 -5.85 -3.10
N MET A 141 -3.15 -5.12 -2.01
CA MET A 141 -4.18 -4.62 -1.11
C MET A 141 -3.84 -3.23 -0.58
N TRP A 142 -4.88 -2.43 -0.37
CA TRP A 142 -4.82 -1.18 0.39
C TRP A 142 -5.29 -1.43 1.83
N SER A 143 -4.52 -0.99 2.80
CA SER A 143 -4.91 -1.03 4.22
C SER A 143 -5.33 0.35 4.72
N LEU A 144 -6.43 0.43 5.47
CA LEU A 144 -6.96 1.69 6.00
C LEU A 144 -6.18 2.23 7.22
N GLY A 145 -5.12 1.54 7.62
CA GLY A 145 -4.29 1.89 8.77
C GLY A 145 -4.21 0.76 9.78
N ASN A 146 -3.82 1.09 11.00
CA ASN A 146 -3.60 0.16 12.09
C ASN A 146 -4.32 0.63 13.37
N GLU A 147 -4.72 -0.32 14.21
CA GLU A 147 -5.16 -0.15 15.60
C GLU A 147 -5.86 1.19 15.94
N SER A 148 -6.91 1.52 15.19
CA SER A 148 -7.66 2.78 15.37
C SER A 148 -9.13 2.57 15.74
N GLY A 149 -9.53 1.31 15.99
CA GLY A 149 -10.92 0.87 16.06
C GLY A 149 -11.68 1.10 14.74
N TYR A 150 -13.00 0.90 14.73
CA TYR A 150 -13.81 1.14 13.54
C TYR A 150 -14.84 2.25 13.74
N GLY A 151 -15.07 3.02 12.67
CA GLY A 151 -16.00 4.15 12.68
C GLY A 151 -16.23 4.76 11.29
N PRO A 152 -17.16 5.73 11.18
CA PRO A 152 -17.52 6.40 9.93
C PRO A 152 -16.34 6.93 9.11
N ASN A 153 -15.25 7.38 9.75
CA ASN A 153 -14.08 7.89 9.03
C ASN A 153 -13.37 6.77 8.23
N HIS A 154 -13.29 5.55 8.78
CA HIS A 154 -12.78 4.39 8.03
C HIS A 154 -13.74 3.98 6.91
N ALA A 155 -15.06 4.02 7.16
CA ALA A 155 -16.06 3.71 6.13
C ALA A 155 -15.98 4.69 4.95
N ALA A 156 -15.77 5.98 5.22
CA ALA A 156 -15.56 6.99 4.18
C ALA A 156 -14.28 6.72 3.37
N CYS A 157 -13.17 6.38 4.02
CA CYS A 157 -11.94 5.98 3.34
C CYS A 157 -12.15 4.74 2.47
N ALA A 158 -12.81 3.70 3.00
CA ALA A 158 -13.13 2.48 2.27
C ALA A 158 -14.00 2.74 1.03
N GLY A 159 -15.02 3.59 1.17
CA GLY A 159 -15.89 4.00 0.07
C GLY A 159 -15.11 4.71 -1.03
N TRP A 160 -14.26 5.67 -0.64
CA TRP A 160 -13.42 6.41 -1.58
C TRP A 160 -12.43 5.49 -2.32
N ILE A 161 -11.74 4.57 -1.63
CA ILE A 161 -10.82 3.63 -2.29
C ILE A 161 -11.57 2.76 -3.31
N ARG A 162 -12.73 2.21 -2.95
CA ARG A 162 -13.51 1.34 -3.86
C ARG A 162 -13.99 2.07 -5.12
N GLU A 163 -14.35 3.34 -4.98
CA GLU A 163 -14.68 4.21 -6.12
C GLU A 163 -13.44 4.49 -6.98
N ARG A 164 -12.29 4.71 -6.34
CA ARG A 164 -11.07 5.16 -7.01
C ARG A 164 -10.25 4.06 -7.67
N ASP A 165 -10.15 2.91 -7.04
CA ASP A 165 -9.35 1.75 -7.46
C ASP A 165 -10.07 0.45 -7.11
N SER A 166 -10.79 -0.10 -8.08
CA SER A 166 -11.44 -1.41 -7.99
C SER A 166 -10.53 -2.59 -8.34
N SER A 167 -9.26 -2.33 -8.68
CA SER A 167 -8.31 -3.37 -9.12
C SER A 167 -7.60 -4.11 -7.98
N ARG A 168 -7.75 -3.64 -6.75
CA ARG A 168 -7.09 -4.15 -5.54
C ARG A 168 -8.09 -4.39 -4.41
N LEU A 169 -7.68 -5.21 -3.45
CA LEU A 169 -8.49 -5.50 -2.27
C LEU A 169 -8.32 -4.43 -1.20
N LEU A 170 -9.28 -4.39 -0.28
CA LEU A 170 -9.25 -3.53 0.90
C LEU A 170 -9.04 -4.38 2.15
N HIS A 171 -8.10 -3.96 2.98
CA HIS A 171 -7.78 -4.56 4.28
C HIS A 171 -8.02 -3.55 5.40
N TYR A 172 -8.63 -3.98 6.50
CA TYR A 172 -8.58 -3.25 7.76
C TYR A 172 -8.95 -4.18 8.92
N GLU A 173 -8.02 -4.41 9.84
CA GLU A 173 -8.23 -5.32 10.96
C GLU A 173 -9.28 -4.79 11.95
N GLY A 174 -9.29 -3.47 12.20
CA GLY A 174 -10.16 -2.87 13.21
C GLY A 174 -11.66 -3.00 12.91
N ALA A 175 -12.03 -3.37 11.67
CA ALA A 175 -13.43 -3.64 11.28
C ALA A 175 -13.89 -5.08 11.56
N LEU A 176 -13.00 -5.97 11.99
CA LEU A 176 -13.31 -7.36 12.34
C LEU A 176 -13.55 -7.56 13.84
N ARG A 177 -13.36 -6.52 14.66
CA ARG A 177 -13.53 -6.56 16.11
C ARG A 177 -14.91 -6.08 16.56
#